data_AF-A0AAJ1VNA2-F1
#
_entry.id   AF-A0AAJ1VNA2-F1
#
_cell.length_a   1.000
_cell.length_b   1.000
_cell.length_c   1.000
_cell.angle_alpha   90.00
_cell.angle_beta   90.00
_cell.angle_gamma   90.00
#
_symmetry.space_group_name_H-M   'P 1'
#
loop_
_entity.id
_entity.type
_entity.pdbx_description
1 polymer ?
#
loop_
_entity_poly.entity_id
_entity_poly.type
_entity_poly.pdbx_seq_one_letter_code
_entity_poly.pdbx_strand_id
1 'polypeptide(L)'
;MMKFFKTFMNYFFNGLGFGSVTYLIVLMTRFEPVAATSRNIASVLIMSGLIGTLSALFDWESLSFLQALVSHFCITLLLVIGMVVYNGWLFYVWYKAAFWLGFVLIYICIWAVIEFKLMLKVNQINRVLKERKQKN
;
A
#
# COMPACT_ATOMS: atom_id res chain seq x y z
N MET A 1 20.79 -5.55 13.07
CA MET A 1 19.87 -4.50 13.58
C MET A 1 19.70 -3.33 12.60
N MET A 2 20.77 -2.64 12.18
CA MET A 2 20.69 -1.43 11.34
C MET A 2 20.12 -1.66 9.92
N LYS A 3 20.32 -2.85 9.31
CA LYS A 3 19.74 -3.20 7.99
C LYS A 3 18.23 -3.40 8.05
N PHE A 4 17.75 -4.13 9.07
CA PHE A 4 16.32 -4.38 9.29
C PHE A 4 15.54 -3.08 9.49
N PHE A 5 16.06 -2.17 10.32
CA PHE A 5 15.44 -0.87 10.55
C PHE A 5 15.34 -0.02 9.27
N LYS A 6 16.39 -0.01 8.43
CA LYS A 6 16.36 0.70 7.14
C LYS A 6 15.30 0.13 6.19
N THR A 7 15.20 -1.20 6.09
CA THR A 7 14.19 -1.85 5.27
C THR A 7 12.78 -1.55 5.75
N PHE A 8 12.54 -1.67 7.06
CA PHE A 8 11.27 -1.33 7.69
C PHE A 8 10.87 0.13 7.40
N MET A 9 11.81 1.06 7.58
CA MET A 9 11.57 2.48 7.38
C MET A 9 11.28 2.80 5.90
N ASN A 10 11.97 2.15 4.96
CA ASN A 10 11.66 2.26 3.53
C ASN A 10 10.25 1.78 3.20
N TYR A 11 9.83 0.63 3.75
CA TYR A 11 8.48 0.12 3.56
C TYR A 11 7.42 1.05 4.16
N PHE A 12 7.68 1.58 5.35
CA PHE A 12 6.79 2.54 6.01
C PHE A 12 6.62 3.83 5.19
N PHE A 13 7.71 4.43 4.71
CA PHE A 13 7.65 5.65 3.89
C PHE A 13 7.00 5.41 2.51
N ASN A 14 7.22 4.24 1.91
CA ASN A 14 6.48 3.87 0.69
C ASN A 14 4.97 3.76 0.96
N GLY A 15 4.59 3.14 2.08
CA GLY A 15 3.19 3.05 2.52
C GLY A 15 2.56 4.42 2.75
N LEU A 16 3.28 5.34 3.41
CA LEU A 16 2.87 6.73 3.56
C LEU A 16 2.62 7.41 2.20
N GLY A 17 3.51 7.20 1.23
CA GLY A 17 3.37 7.73 -0.12
C GLY A 17 2.08 7.24 -0.80
N PHE A 18 1.84 5.94 -0.82
CA PHE A 18 0.61 5.38 -1.42
C PHE A 18 -0.65 5.83 -0.68
N GLY A 19 -0.65 5.79 0.65
CA GLY A 19 -1.82 6.16 1.45
C GLY A 19 -2.18 7.64 1.36
N SER A 20 -1.19 8.53 1.35
CA SER A 20 -1.42 9.97 1.22
C SER A 20 -2.01 10.34 -0.14
N VAL A 21 -1.45 9.79 -1.23
CA VAL A 21 -1.99 10.00 -2.59
C VAL A 21 -3.41 9.44 -2.70
N THR A 22 -3.65 8.23 -2.19
CA THR A 22 -4.97 7.60 -2.19
C THR A 22 -6.00 8.47 -1.45
N TYR A 23 -5.64 8.96 -0.26
CA TYR A 23 -6.52 9.81 0.53
C TYR A 23 -6.88 11.12 -0.17
N LEU A 24 -5.90 11.76 -0.83
CA LEU A 24 -6.13 12.96 -1.60
C LEU A 24 -7.07 12.71 -2.79
N ILE A 25 -6.95 11.57 -3.47
CA ILE A 25 -7.87 11.17 -4.55
C ILE A 25 -9.29 10.96 -4.03
N VAL A 26 -9.45 10.28 -2.89
CA VAL A 26 -10.77 10.09 -2.25
C VAL A 26 -11.40 11.43 -1.87
N LEU A 27 -10.61 12.35 -1.31
CA LEU A 27 -11.07 13.69 -0.96
C LEU A 27 -11.47 14.50 -2.21
N MET A 28 -10.66 14.43 -3.28
CA MET A 28 -10.89 15.12 -4.55
C MET A 28 -12.17 14.65 -5.24
N THR A 29 -12.42 13.35 -5.23
CA THR A 29 -13.60 12.74 -5.87
C THR A 29 -14.89 12.93 -5.08
N ARG A 30 -14.81 13.44 -3.84
CA ARG A 30 -15.93 13.53 -2.88
C ARG A 30 -16.72 12.22 -2.76
N PHE A 31 -16.04 11.10 -2.96
CA PHE A 31 -16.66 9.77 -2.99
C PHE A 31 -17.35 9.47 -1.66
N GLU A 32 -16.82 10.00 -0.56
CA GLU A 32 -17.44 10.03 0.76
C GLU A 32 -17.31 11.43 1.39
N PRO A 33 -18.30 11.92 2.15
CA PRO A 33 -18.23 13.20 2.85
C PRO A 33 -17.33 13.09 4.08
N VAL A 34 -16.06 12.80 3.83
CA VAL A 34 -15.00 12.70 4.82
C VAL A 34 -14.44 14.10 5.06
N ALA A 35 -14.69 14.64 6.25
CA ALA A 35 -14.06 15.89 6.66
C ALA A 35 -12.53 15.71 6.75
N ALA A 36 -11.76 16.60 6.13
CA ALA A 36 -10.30 16.60 6.18
C ALA A 36 -9.79 17.15 7.53
N THR A 37 -10.07 16.45 8.62
CA THR A 37 -9.58 16.81 9.96
C THR A 37 -8.16 16.31 10.17
N SER A 38 -7.39 17.00 11.03
CA SER A 38 -6.04 16.58 11.40
C SER A 38 -6.00 15.16 11.97
N ARG A 39 -7.05 14.75 12.69
CA ARG A 39 -7.21 13.38 13.22
C ARG A 39 -7.30 12.35 12.10
N ASN A 40 -8.15 12.61 11.09
CA ASN A 40 -8.36 11.69 9.98
C ASN A 40 -7.08 11.57 9.15
N ILE A 41 -6.42 12.69 8.86
CA ILE A 41 -5.14 12.71 8.13
C ILE A 41 -4.08 11.90 8.88
N ALA A 42 -3.88 12.16 10.17
CA ALA A 42 -2.90 11.42 10.97
C ALA A 42 -3.21 9.92 11.03
N SER A 43 -4.48 9.55 11.20
CA SER A 43 -4.93 8.16 11.21
C SER A 43 -4.65 7.46 9.89
N VAL A 44 -4.97 8.09 8.75
CA VAL A 44 -4.68 7.54 7.42
C VAL A 44 -3.18 7.31 7.25
N LEU A 45 -2.36 8.31 7.57
CA LEU A 45 -0.91 8.25 7.37
C LEU A 45 -0.26 7.15 8.23
N ILE A 46 -0.60 7.08 9.52
CA ILE A 46 -0.04 6.05 10.40
C ILE A 46 -0.44 4.66 9.89
N MET A 47 -1.71 4.48 9.54
CA MET A 47 -2.22 3.19 9.07
C MET A 47 -1.64 2.81 7.71
N SER A 48 -1.46 3.75 6.78
CA SER A 48 -0.84 3.47 5.49
C SER A 48 0.65 3.15 5.59
N GLY A 49 1.36 3.80 6.51
CA GLY A 49 2.73 3.44 6.85
C GLY A 49 2.80 2.00 7.37
N LEU A 50 1.92 1.62 8.31
CA LEU A 50 1.83 0.24 8.82
C LEU A 50 1.51 -0.76 7.70
N ILE A 51 0.55 -0.45 6.82
CA ILE A 51 0.24 -1.27 5.64
C ILE A 51 1.49 -1.44 4.77
N GLY A 52 2.26 -0.38 4.52
CA GLY A 52 3.52 -0.45 3.79
C GLY A 52 4.48 -1.47 4.39
N THR A 53 4.61 -1.52 5.71
CA THR A 53 5.49 -2.49 6.40
C THR A 53 5.06 -3.95 6.21
N LEU A 54 3.79 -4.21 5.91
CA LEU A 54 3.31 -5.56 5.57
C LEU A 54 3.93 -6.08 4.28
N SER A 55 4.52 -5.22 3.44
CA SER A 55 5.27 -5.66 2.25
C SER A 55 6.44 -6.60 2.61
N ALA A 56 6.94 -6.54 3.87
CA ALA A 56 7.95 -7.49 4.36
C ALA A 56 7.45 -8.96 4.37
N LEU A 57 6.13 -9.21 4.31
CA LEU A 57 5.58 -10.56 4.19
C LEU A 57 6.04 -11.26 2.89
N PHE A 58 6.32 -10.50 1.83
CA PHE A 58 6.80 -11.05 0.56
C PHE A 58 8.28 -11.42 0.59
N ASP A 59 9.05 -10.92 1.57
CA ASP A 59 10.46 -11.27 1.76
C ASP A 59 10.64 -12.55 2.61
N TRP A 60 9.54 -13.13 3.11
CA TRP A 60 9.60 -14.27 4.02
C TRP A 60 9.71 -15.59 3.24
N GLU A 61 10.86 -16.26 3.34
CA GLU A 61 11.16 -17.50 2.60
C GLU A 61 10.17 -18.65 2.85
N SER A 62 9.49 -18.67 3.99
CA SER A 62 8.53 -19.73 4.34
C SER A 62 7.15 -19.55 3.72
N LEU A 63 6.84 -18.36 3.19
CA LEU A 63 5.54 -18.07 2.59
C LEU A 63 5.62 -18.21 1.08
N SER A 64 4.68 -18.96 0.49
CA SER A 64 4.50 -18.89 -0.95
C SER A 64 4.01 -17.50 -1.36
N PHE A 65 4.27 -17.10 -2.60
CA PHE A 65 3.82 -15.81 -3.11
C PHE A 65 2.30 -15.61 -2.92
N LEU A 66 1.50 -16.65 -3.19
CA LEU A 66 0.04 -16.59 -3.01
C LEU A 66 -0.34 -16.42 -1.52
N GLN A 67 0.33 -17.14 -0.61
CA GLN A 67 0.09 -17.01 0.83
C GLN A 67 0.45 -15.61 1.34
N ALA A 68 1.59 -15.05 0.91
CA ALA A 68 1.99 -13.70 1.25
C ALA A 68 0.98 -12.66 0.71
N LEU A 69 0.51 -12.83 -0.54
CA LEU A 69 -0.46 -11.94 -1.16
C LEU A 69 -1.82 -11.96 -0.44
N VAL A 70 -2.35 -13.14 -0.16
CA VAL A 70 -3.63 -13.29 0.57
C VAL A 70 -3.50 -12.72 1.98
N SER A 71 -2.40 -13.02 2.68
CA SER A 71 -2.15 -12.50 4.03
C SER A 71 -2.03 -10.98 4.02
N HIS A 72 -1.29 -10.41 3.07
CA HIS A 72 -1.14 -8.97 2.90
C HIS A 72 -2.50 -8.30 2.66
N PHE A 73 -3.32 -8.86 1.77
CA PHE A 73 -4.66 -8.36 1.49
C PHE A 73 -5.56 -8.40 2.74
N CYS A 74 -5.61 -9.53 3.45
CA CYS A 74 -6.43 -9.68 4.65
C CYS A 74 -6.00 -8.73 5.77
N ILE A 75 -4.70 -8.61 6.06
CA ILE A 75 -4.21 -7.73 7.12
C ILE A 75 -4.40 -6.26 6.73
N THR A 76 -4.21 -5.91 5.46
CA THR A 76 -4.50 -4.55 4.95
C THR A 76 -5.98 -4.20 5.14
N LEU A 77 -6.88 -5.12 4.81
CA LEU A 77 -8.31 -4.93 5.01
C LEU A 77 -8.65 -4.73 6.49
N LEU A 78 -8.07 -5.52 7.39
CA LEU A 78 -8.26 -5.37 8.83
C LEU A 78 -7.78 -4.01 9.34
N LEU A 79 -6.62 -3.54 8.89
CA LEU A 79 -6.10 -2.21 9.24
C LEU A 79 -7.02 -1.09 8.73
N VAL A 80 -7.53 -1.20 7.51
CA VAL A 80 -8.47 -0.23 6.93
C VAL A 80 -9.79 -0.22 7.70
N ILE A 81 -10.34 -1.39 8.05
CA ILE A 81 -11.55 -1.47 8.87
C ILE A 81 -11.29 -0.85 10.25
N GLY A 82 -10.17 -1.17 10.90
CA GLY A 82 -9.81 -0.60 12.20
C GLY A 82 -9.68 0.92 12.15
N MET A 83 -9.10 1.44 11.07
CA MET A 83 -8.98 2.88 10.81
C MET A 83 -10.36 3.54 10.61
N VAL A 84 -11.24 2.92 9.85
CA VAL A 84 -12.62 3.41 9.65
C VAL A 84 -13.38 3.44 10.97
N VAL A 85 -13.28 2.37 11.78
CA VAL A 85 -13.90 2.31 13.11
C VAL A 85 -13.36 3.43 14.01
N TYR A 86 -12.04 3.63 14.03
CA TYR A 86 -11.39 4.66 14.84
C TYR A 86 -11.82 6.09 14.47
N ASN A 87 -12.09 6.34 13.19
CA ASN A 87 -12.57 7.65 12.70
C ASN A 87 -14.10 7.80 12.74
N GLY A 88 -14.84 6.79 13.23
CA GLY A 88 -16.30 6.83 13.31
C GLY A 88 -17.02 6.66 11.97
N TRP A 89 -16.34 6.08 10.97
CA TRP A 89 -16.81 5.94 9.59
C TRP A 89 -17.55 4.62 9.32
N LEU A 90 -17.92 3.89 10.37
CA LEU A 90 -18.55 2.57 10.29
C LEU A 90 -19.75 2.53 9.33
N PHE A 91 -20.56 3.59 9.29
CA PHE A 91 -21.73 3.68 8.40
C PHE A 91 -21.37 3.39 6.93
N TYR A 92 -20.21 3.85 6.46
CA TYR A 92 -19.76 3.63 5.08
C TYR A 92 -19.41 2.16 4.80
N VAL A 93 -18.87 1.43 5.77
CA VAL A 93 -18.51 0.01 5.60
C VAL A 93 -19.75 -0.89 5.53
N TRP A 94 -20.73 -0.62 6.39
CA TRP A 94 -21.92 -1.48 6.53
C TRP A 94 -22.98 -1.21 5.46
N TYR A 95 -23.16 0.05 5.04
CA TYR A 95 -24.31 0.43 4.22
C TYR A 95 -23.95 0.81 2.78
N LYS A 96 -22.66 0.97 2.43
CA LYS A 96 -22.24 1.33 1.08
C LYS A 96 -21.39 0.27 0.40
N ALA A 97 -21.98 -0.44 -0.56
CA ALA A 97 -21.25 -1.33 -1.46
C ALA A 97 -20.12 -0.62 -2.23
N ALA A 98 -20.28 0.70 -2.47
CA ALA A 98 -19.26 1.54 -3.10
C ALA A 98 -17.92 1.56 -2.32
N PHE A 99 -17.95 1.43 -0.99
CA PHE A 99 -16.73 1.32 -0.18
C PHE A 99 -15.92 0.08 -0.56
N TRP A 100 -16.57 -1.08 -0.65
CA TRP A 100 -15.93 -2.36 -0.97
C TRP A 100 -15.34 -2.37 -2.38
N LEU A 101 -16.10 -1.85 -3.35
CA LEU A 101 -15.60 -1.69 -4.72
C LEU A 101 -14.41 -0.74 -4.77
N GLY A 102 -14.49 0.41 -4.07
CA GLY A 102 -13.40 1.38 -3.97
C GLY A 102 -12.14 0.77 -3.35
N PHE A 103 -12.29 0.01 -2.26
CA PHE A 103 -11.17 -0.68 -1.62
C PHE A 103 -10.47 -1.65 -2.57
N VAL A 104 -11.22 -2.53 -3.24
CA VAL A 104 -10.65 -3.50 -4.18
C VAL A 104 -9.99 -2.80 -5.37
N LEU A 105 -10.63 -1.77 -5.92
CA LEU A 105 -10.09 -1.01 -7.05
C LEU A 105 -8.79 -0.30 -6.69
N ILE A 106 -8.75 0.41 -5.55
CA ILE A 106 -7.54 1.06 -5.04
C ILE A 106 -6.44 0.04 -4.80
N TYR A 107 -6.77 -1.12 -4.20
CA TYR A 107 -5.80 -2.18 -3.96
C TYR A 107 -5.16 -2.66 -5.26
N ILE A 108 -5.98 -2.97 -6.28
CA ILE A 108 -5.51 -3.38 -7.61
C ILE A 108 -4.67 -2.28 -8.27
N CYS A 109 -5.09 -1.02 -8.19
CA CYS A 109 -4.34 0.11 -8.75
C CYS A 109 -2.96 0.27 -8.11
N ILE A 110 -2.87 0.20 -6.78
CA ILE A 110 -1.59 0.24 -6.06
C ILE A 110 -0.70 -0.92 -6.50
N TRP A 111 -1.27 -2.13 -6.59
CA TRP A 111 -0.55 -3.32 -7.01
C TRP A 111 -0.02 -3.19 -8.45
N ALA A 112 -0.82 -2.65 -9.36
CA ALA A 112 -0.42 -2.38 -10.74
C ALA A 112 0.74 -1.37 -10.81
N VAL A 113 0.73 -0.32 -9.97
CA VAL A 113 1.85 0.63 -9.88
C VAL A 113 3.11 -0.05 -9.36
N ILE A 114 3.00 -0.93 -8.37
CA ILE A 114 4.14 -1.69 -7.83
C ILE A 114 4.74 -2.60 -8.91
N GLU A 115 3.92 -3.37 -9.62
CA GLU A 115 4.35 -4.23 -10.73
C GLU A 115 5.02 -3.44 -11.85
N PHE A 116 4.44 -2.29 -12.21
CA PHE A 116 5.05 -1.41 -13.21
C PHE A 116 6.44 -0.93 -12.77
N LYS A 117 6.60 -0.51 -11.51
CA LYS A 117 7.90 -0.12 -10.95
C LYS A 117 8.90 -1.29 -10.94
N LEU A 118 8.43 -2.50 -10.65
CA LEU A 118 9.27 -3.71 -10.67
C LEU A 118 9.75 -4.00 -12.09
N MET A 119 8.85 -3.97 -13.08
CA MET A 119 9.18 -4.19 -14.49
C MET A 119 10.22 -3.18 -15.00
N LEU A 120 10.04 -1.89 -14.69
CA LEU A 120 11.02 -0.86 -15.05
C LEU A 120 12.40 -1.13 -14.44
N LYS A 121 12.44 -1.53 -13.17
CA LYS A 121 13.69 -1.84 -12.46
C LYS A 121 14.40 -3.05 -13.07
N VAL A 122 13.66 -4.12 -13.39
CA VAL A 122 14.21 -5.32 -14.06
C VAL A 122 14.77 -4.95 -15.43
N ASN A 123 14.05 -4.16 -16.22
CA ASN A 123 14.50 -3.69 -17.53
C ASN A 123 15.78 -2.84 -17.43
N GLN A 124 15.86 -1.95 -16.44
CA GLN A 124 17.05 -1.13 -16.21
C GLN A 124 18.27 -1.98 -15.83
N ILE A 125 18.11 -2.97 -14.94
CA ILE A 125 19.18 -3.90 -14.56
C ILE A 125 19.66 -4.68 -15.79
N ASN A 126 18.73 -5.22 -16.58
CA ASN A 126 19.06 -5.98 -17.79
C ASN A 126 19.80 -5.12 -18.83
N ARG A 127 19.44 -3.84 -18.97
CA ARG A 127 20.16 -2.91 -19.85
C ARG A 127 21.61 -2.71 -19.41
N VAL A 128 21.82 -2.40 -18.12
CA VAL A 128 23.17 -2.20 -17.55
C VAL A 128 24.02 -3.47 -17.68
N LEU A 129 23.43 -4.65 -17.49
CA LEU A 129 24.13 -5.93 -17.66
C LEU A 129 24.55 -6.18 -19.13
N LYS A 130 23.68 -5.86 -20.10
CA LYS A 130 24.01 -5.97 -21.53
C LYS A 130 25.14 -5.02 -21.92
N GLU A 131 25.10 -3.78 -21.47
CA GLU A 131 26.15 -2.78 -21.72
C GLU A 131 27.51 -3.22 -21.15
N ARG A 132 27.53 -3.82 -19.96
CA ARG A 132 28.77 -4.36 -19.36
C ARG A 132 29.30 -5.58 -20.10
N LYS A 133 28.42 -6.45 -20.62
CA LYS A 133 28.81 -7.63 -21.42
C LYS A 133 29.30 -7.28 -22.82
N GLN A 134 28.91 -6.13 -23.38
CA GLN A 134 29.40 -5.66 -24.69
C GLN A 134 30.74 -4.90 -24.58
N LYS A 135 31.12 -4.48 -23.37
CA LYS A 135 32.33 -3.69 -23.10
C LYS A 135 33.51 -4.54 -22.61
N ASN A 136 33.27 -5.80 -22.23
CA ASN A 136 34.26 -6.84 -21.94
C ASN A 136 34.30 -7.84 -23.10
#